data_AF-A0AA88VP57-F1
#
_entry.id   AF-A0AA88VP57-F1
#
_cell.length_a   1.000
_cell.length_b   1.000
_cell.length_c   1.000
_cell.angle_alpha   90.00
_cell.angle_beta   90.00
_cell.angle_gamma   90.00
#
_symmetry.space_group_name_H-M   'P 1'
#
loop_
_entity.id
_entity.type
_entity.pdbx_description
1 polymer ?
#
loop_
_entity_poly.entity_id
_entity_poly.type
_entity_poly.pdbx_seq_one_letter_code
_entity_poly.pdbx_strand_id
1 'polypeptide(L)'
;MPTDGDGTSSLPTMPVVDLNSLIVRETKDSELERLHGVCKEWGMFQLVNHGVSISLVEKLKSEVKNFYKIPLEERMSYKIRPAEFEGYG
;
A
#
# COMPACT_ATOMS: atom_id res chain seq x y z
N MET A 1 8.89 -46.90 -1.70
CA MET A 1 8.48 -46.15 -0.48
C MET A 1 9.76 -45.85 0.28
N PRO A 2 10.12 -44.59 0.59
CA PRO A 2 9.28 -43.42 0.94
C PRO A 2 9.27 -42.32 -0.14
N THR A 3 8.12 -41.82 -0.61
CA THR A 3 7.30 -40.67 -0.15
C THR A 3 7.96 -39.29 -0.28
N ASP A 4 7.48 -38.58 -1.30
CA ASP A 4 6.96 -37.21 -1.28
C ASP A 4 7.85 -36.07 -0.78
N GLY A 5 8.24 -35.24 -1.75
CA GLY A 5 8.64 -33.86 -1.54
C GLY A 5 8.11 -33.02 -2.69
N ASP A 6 6.78 -33.05 -2.91
CA ASP A 6 6.12 -31.99 -3.70
C ASP A 6 6.23 -30.70 -2.89
N GLY A 7 7.39 -30.06 -3.02
CA GLY A 7 7.67 -28.73 -2.51
C GLY A 7 6.82 -27.75 -3.30
N THR A 8 5.54 -27.67 -2.94
CA THR A 8 4.72 -26.49 -3.20
C THR A 8 5.35 -25.35 -2.41
N SER A 9 6.43 -24.78 -2.95
CA SER A 9 7.05 -23.58 -2.40
C SER A 9 5.99 -22.49 -2.53
N SER A 10 5.29 -22.20 -1.43
CA SER A 10 4.38 -21.07 -1.37
C SER A 10 5.16 -19.83 -1.78
N LEU A 11 4.71 -19.14 -2.82
CA LEU A 11 5.34 -17.89 -3.23
C LEU A 11 5.36 -16.93 -2.01
N PRO A 12 6.44 -16.15 -1.84
CA PRO A 12 6.51 -15.18 -0.76
C PRO A 12 5.29 -14.25 -0.81
N THR A 13 4.55 -14.16 0.29
CA THR A 13 3.38 -13.27 0.41
C THR A 13 3.82 -11.89 0.88
N MET A 14 3.19 -10.85 0.34
CA MET A 14 3.51 -9.46 0.71
C MET A 14 3.34 -9.24 2.22
N PRO A 15 4.37 -8.73 2.92
CA PRO A 15 4.30 -8.52 4.36
C PRO A 15 3.17 -7.57 4.75
N VAL A 16 2.53 -7.86 5.88
CA VAL A 16 1.49 -7.02 6.49
C VAL A 16 2.02 -6.46 7.80
N VAL A 17 1.89 -5.14 7.97
CA VAL A 17 2.28 -4.39 9.17
C VAL A 17 1.01 -3.84 9.82
N ASP A 18 0.83 -4.11 11.11
CA ASP A 18 -0.29 -3.58 11.88
C ASP A 18 0.17 -2.34 12.63
N LEU A 19 -0.41 -1.18 12.32
CA LEU A 19 -0.05 0.07 12.99
C LEU A 19 -0.39 0.04 14.48
N ASN A 20 -1.46 -0.65 14.90
CA ASN A 20 -1.84 -0.73 16.31
C ASN A 20 -0.74 -1.42 17.12
N SER A 21 -0.14 -2.49 16.59
CA SER A 21 0.95 -3.20 17.26
C SER A 21 2.24 -2.38 17.36
N LEU A 22 2.43 -1.38 16.48
CA LEU A 22 3.55 -0.43 16.54
C LEU A 22 3.37 0.68 17.59
N ILE A 23 2.12 1.01 17.96
CA ILE A 23 1.83 2.08 18.92
C ILE A 23 1.59 1.56 20.35
N VAL A 24 1.20 0.30 20.51
CA VAL A 24 1.05 -0.38 21.81
C VAL A 24 2.42 -0.57 22.45
N ARG A 25 2.59 -0.13 23.71
CA ARG A 25 3.89 -0.06 24.38
C ARG A 25 4.54 -1.44 24.53
N GLU A 26 3.75 -2.46 24.78
CA GLU A 26 4.18 -3.82 25.07
C GLU A 26 4.78 -4.52 23.84
N THR A 27 4.32 -4.18 22.64
CA THR A 27 4.74 -4.81 21.37
C THR A 27 5.61 -3.92 20.51
N LYS A 28 5.79 -2.65 20.91
CA LYS A 28 6.43 -1.62 20.09
C LYS A 28 7.82 -2.02 19.60
N ASP A 29 8.70 -2.48 20.49
CA ASP A 29 10.10 -2.72 20.12
C ASP A 29 10.24 -3.90 19.15
N SER A 30 9.53 -5.00 19.41
CA SER A 30 9.53 -6.17 18.50
C SER A 30 8.89 -5.87 17.15
N GLU A 31 7.80 -5.10 17.11
CA GLU A 31 7.15 -4.72 15.86
C GLU A 31 7.99 -3.70 15.07
N LEU A 32 8.74 -2.83 15.75
CA LEU A 32 9.68 -1.92 15.11
C LEU A 32 10.85 -2.68 14.47
N GLU A 33 11.41 -3.68 15.15
CA GLU A 33 12.42 -4.57 14.57
C GLU A 33 11.87 -5.33 13.36
N ARG A 34 10.64 -5.83 13.44
CA ARG A 34 9.97 -6.48 12.31
C ARG A 34 9.78 -5.54 11.13
N LEU A 35 9.31 -4.32 11.37
CA LEU A 35 9.16 -3.29 10.34
C LEU A 35 10.51 -2.98 9.67
N HIS A 36 11.58 -2.86 10.45
CA HIS A 36 12.93 -2.67 9.94
C HIS A 36 13.39 -3.81 9.03
N GLY A 37 13.15 -5.07 9.43
CA GLY A 37 13.42 -6.24 8.60
C GLY A 37 12.65 -6.21 7.27
N VAL A 38 11.35 -5.95 7.34
CA VAL A 38 10.48 -5.81 6.15
C VAL A 38 10.98 -4.71 5.21
N CYS A 39 11.34 -3.54 5.73
CA CYS A 39 11.88 -2.45 4.93
C CYS A 39 13.20 -2.82 4.24
N LYS A 40 14.07 -3.59 4.91
CA LYS A 40 15.36 -4.02 4.34
C LYS A 40 15.25 -5.11 3.29
N GLU A 41 14.38 -6.09 3.53
CA GLU A 41 14.29 -7.30 2.70
C GLU A 41 13.30 -7.14 1.54
N TRP A 42 12.18 -6.44 1.77
CA TRP A 42 11.10 -6.30 0.80
C TRP A 42 11.02 -4.91 0.17
N GLY A 43 11.32 -3.84 0.94
CA GLY A 43 11.14 -2.45 0.51
C GLY A 43 9.68 -2.01 0.34
N MET A 44 8.71 -2.91 0.52
CA MET A 44 7.27 -2.63 0.49
C MET A 44 6.47 -3.57 1.39
N PHE A 45 5.32 -3.10 1.88
CA PHE A 45 4.42 -3.85 2.74
C PHE A 45 3.00 -3.25 2.73
N GLN A 46 2.03 -4.01 3.20
CA GLN A 46 0.67 -3.53 3.45
C GLN A 46 0.58 -3.02 4.89
N LEU A 47 0.19 -1.77 5.09
CA LEU A 47 -0.13 -1.25 6.43
C LEU A 47 -1.63 -1.43 6.69
N VAL A 48 -1.99 -2.07 7.80
CA VAL A 48 -3.38 -2.24 8.26
C VAL A 48 -3.60 -1.53 9.59
N ASN A 49 -4.87 -1.34 9.96
CA ASN A 49 -5.27 -0.60 11.17
C ASN A 49 -4.63 0.80 11.25
N HIS A 50 -4.39 1.43 10.10
CA HIS A 50 -3.68 2.70 9.96
C HIS A 50 -4.50 3.94 10.43
N GLY A 51 -5.69 3.74 11.01
CA GLY A 51 -6.53 4.80 11.57
C GLY A 51 -7.27 5.70 10.56
N VAL A 52 -7.04 5.53 9.25
CA VAL A 52 -7.79 6.27 8.22
C VAL A 52 -9.15 5.61 8.03
N SER A 53 -10.23 6.40 8.04
CA SER A 53 -11.58 5.86 7.95
C SER A 53 -11.84 5.18 6.61
N ILE A 54 -12.52 4.03 6.65
CA ILE A 54 -12.89 3.26 5.46
C ILE A 54 -13.74 4.11 4.52
N SER A 55 -14.70 4.87 5.05
CA SER A 55 -15.56 5.76 4.26
C SER A 55 -14.78 6.84 3.50
N LEU A 56 -13.70 7.38 4.07
CA LEU A 56 -12.84 8.33 3.37
C LEU A 56 -12.08 7.65 2.23
N VAL A 57 -11.55 6.44 2.45
CA VAL A 57 -10.84 5.67 1.42
C VAL A 57 -11.80 5.30 0.27
N GLU A 58 -13.02 4.91 0.58
CA GLU A 58 -14.06 4.61 -0.41
C GLU A 58 -14.44 5.84 -1.23
N LYS A 59 -14.65 6.99 -0.57
CA LYS A 59 -14.90 8.27 -1.24
C LYS A 59 -13.75 8.68 -2.13
N LEU A 60 -12.50 8.57 -1.65
CA LEU A 60 -11.32 8.87 -2.46
C LEU A 60 -11.29 7.99 -3.72
N LYS A 61 -11.52 6.68 -3.58
CA LYS A 61 -11.60 5.75 -4.72
C LYS A 61 -12.70 6.14 -5.70
N SER A 62 -13.88 6.57 -5.22
CA SER A 62 -14.97 6.99 -6.11
C SER A 62 -14.65 8.28 -6.85
N GLU A 63 -14.11 9.29 -6.15
CA GLU A 63 -13.76 10.58 -6.77
C GLU A 63 -12.65 10.42 -7.82
N VAL A 64 -11.60 9.63 -7.53
CA VAL A 64 -10.56 9.32 -8.52
C VAL A 64 -11.18 8.62 -9.74
N LYS A 65 -12.02 7.59 -9.54
CA LYS A 65 -12.71 6.93 -10.65
C LYS A 65 -13.57 7.90 -11.46
N ASN A 66 -14.27 8.82 -10.79
CA ASN A 66 -15.12 9.80 -11.46
C ASN A 66 -14.29 10.81 -12.26
N PHE A 67 -13.16 11.27 -11.74
CA PHE A 67 -12.23 12.11 -12.48
C PHE A 67 -11.78 11.45 -13.79
N TYR A 68 -11.39 10.18 -13.75
CA TYR A 68 -10.95 9.44 -14.94
C TYR A 68 -12.08 9.08 -15.94
N LYS A 69 -13.36 9.26 -15.56
CA LYS A 69 -14.51 9.15 -16.48
C LYS A 69 -14.77 10.42 -17.28
N ILE A 70 -14.22 11.56 -16.85
CA ILE A 70 -14.32 12.83 -17.57
C ILE A 70 -13.58 12.71 -18.92
N PRO A 71 -14.06 13.35 -20.02
CA PRO A 71 -13.38 13.36 -21.30
C PRO A 71 -11.90 13.71 -21.20
N LEU A 72 -11.09 13.15 -22.10
CA LEU A 72 -9.64 13.38 -22.08
C LEU A 72 -9.32 14.87 -22.24
N GLU A 73 -10.03 15.56 -23.11
CA GLU A 73 -9.86 16.99 -23.40
C GLU A 73 -10.01 17.83 -22.13
N GLU A 74 -11.00 17.52 -21.31
CA GLU A 74 -11.22 18.16 -20.01
C GLU A 74 -10.11 17.79 -19.01
N ARG A 75 -9.66 16.52 -18.95
CA ARG A 75 -8.53 16.13 -18.09
C ARG A 75 -7.21 16.78 -18.50
N MET A 76 -7.01 17.01 -19.80
CA MET A 76 -5.82 17.68 -20.34
C MET A 76 -5.75 19.17 -19.98
N SER A 77 -6.84 19.78 -19.52
CA SER A 77 -6.79 21.13 -18.93
C SER A 77 -5.93 21.18 -17.66
N TYR A 78 -5.74 20.05 -16.99
CA TYR A 78 -4.89 19.89 -15.81
C TYR A 78 -3.48 19.42 -16.15
N LYS A 79 -3.07 19.39 -17.43
CA LYS A 79 -1.79 18.79 -17.84
C LYS A 79 -0.60 19.38 -17.10
N ILE A 80 0.33 18.54 -16.64
CA ILE A 80 1.63 18.97 -16.11
C ILE A 80 2.31 19.88 -17.13
N ARG A 81 2.61 21.13 -16.75
CA ARG A 81 3.27 22.10 -17.62
C ARG A 81 4.79 22.01 -17.48
N PRO A 82 5.56 22.52 -18.45
CA PRO A 82 7.00 22.62 -18.31
C PRO A 82 7.40 23.37 -17.04
N ALA A 83 8.37 22.84 -16.31
CA ALA A 83 8.82 23.36 -15.01
C ALA A 83 7.79 23.29 -13.86
N GLU A 84 6.68 22.57 -14.04
CA GLU A 84 5.74 22.20 -12.98
C GLU A 84 5.87 20.69 -12.66
N PHE A 85 5.43 20.28 -11.46
CA PHE A 85 5.47 18.89 -10.99
C PHE A 85 4.09 18.32 -10.65
N GLU A 86 3.05 19.13 -10.81
CA GLU A 86 1.67 18.81 -10.42
C GLU A 86 0.75 18.86 -11.64
N GLY A 87 -0.30 18.06 -11.60
CA GLY A 87 -1.30 17.97 -12.66
C GLY A 87 -1.49 16.56 -13.20
N TYR A 88 -2.15 16.48 -14.35
CA TYR A 88 -2.40 15.27 -15.11
C TYR A 88 -1.23 15.02 -16.08
N GLY A 89 -0.51 13.92 -15.93
CA GLY A 89 0.64 13.60 -16.78
C GLY A 89 1.32 12.32 -16.37
#